data_AF-A0A956UMF4-F1
#
_entry.id   AF-A0A956UMF4-F1
#
_cell.length_a   1.000
_cell.length_b   1.000
_cell.length_c   1.000
_cell.angle_alpha   90.00
_cell.angle_beta   90.00
_cell.angle_gamma   90.00
#
_symmetry.space_group_name_H-M   'P 1'
#
loop_
_entity.id
_entity.type
_entity.pdbx_description
1 polymer ?
#
loop_
_entity_poly.entity_id
_entity_poly.type
_entity_poly.pdbx_seq_one_letter_code
_entity_poly.pdbx_strand_id
1 'polypeptide(L)'
;MNEAPPTGGWYEPKQHGNARKVLGVAFDGQTWSNLAYLLLALPLGVLYFTVLAAVVTVGGGLIALVVGAAILVAAAFAWPLVAEFERGMANGMLGTRIEPLPFKQAVEPGLWPMVSARLSSTSTWQSLLYLFLRLPIGMFAFVAGIVGFVLAPFTLTMSLHIINGAAFVVARLTEALLQPWDTNTHAATTTGATAPTGAMPESPPSVTEASSTEGERADPAPPKANESDGERPLYNRAQETAASFTDRVQAVTDELSERARAAARAWNQPGAGMTTQTPPKPEPAPAEVPQDPDQQEREAATLEALSRVQVDVLMRRVTVNDEAIELTPKEFDLLALFVQNPARPFTRDELLDRIWKNEYDITDRTIDTHVQRLRKKLGDAAAVIQTVWGVGYKYQPPR
;
A
#
# COMPACT_ATOMS: atom_id res chain seq x y z
N MET A 1 37.88 8.77 -41.93
CA MET A 1 37.72 9.23 -40.53
C MET A 1 36.42 8.60 -40.04
N ASN A 2 36.55 7.55 -39.23
CA ASN A 2 35.43 6.84 -38.60
C ASN A 2 35.14 7.54 -37.28
N GLU A 3 34.04 8.27 -37.20
CA GLU A 3 33.52 8.75 -35.92
C GLU A 3 32.35 7.85 -35.52
N ALA A 4 32.58 7.05 -34.48
CA ALA A 4 31.52 6.32 -33.79
C ALA A 4 30.63 7.31 -33.03
N PRO A 5 29.30 7.11 -32.98
CA PRO A 5 28.43 7.98 -32.21
C PRO A 5 28.66 7.77 -30.69
N PRO A 6 28.48 8.81 -29.87
CA PRO A 6 28.76 8.75 -28.44
C PRO A 6 27.79 7.79 -27.75
N THR A 7 28.34 6.75 -27.12
CA THR A 7 27.61 5.90 -26.15
C THR A 7 27.38 6.71 -24.87
N GLY A 8 26.43 7.65 -24.93
CA GLY A 8 25.89 8.35 -23.78
C GLY A 8 25.07 7.37 -22.95
N GLY A 9 25.58 7.06 -21.75
CA GLY A 9 24.97 6.12 -20.82
C GLY A 9 23.56 6.53 -20.41
N TRP A 10 22.62 5.63 -20.63
CA TRP A 10 21.29 5.67 -20.03
C TRP A 10 20.83 4.26 -19.71
N TYR A 11 21.21 3.79 -18.52
CA TYR A 11 20.38 3.00 -17.60
C TYR A 11 21.21 2.78 -16.32
N GLU A 12 21.26 3.78 -15.45
CA GLU A 12 21.50 3.50 -14.03
C GLU A 12 20.12 3.14 -13.44
N PRO A 13 19.84 1.86 -13.12
CA PRO A 13 18.69 1.57 -12.29
C PRO A 13 18.92 2.25 -10.95
N LYS A 14 18.13 3.28 -10.65
CA LYS A 14 18.06 3.86 -9.31
C LYS A 14 17.67 2.73 -8.36
N GLN A 15 18.65 2.13 -7.70
CA GLN A 15 18.44 1.24 -6.57
C GLN A 15 17.88 2.07 -5.43
N HIS A 16 16.57 2.32 -5.45
CA HIS A 16 15.86 2.78 -4.28
C HIS A 16 15.94 1.67 -3.23
N GLY A 17 16.79 1.86 -2.22
CA GLY A 17 17.04 0.88 -1.17
C GLY A 17 15.74 0.32 -0.59
N ASN A 18 15.60 -1.00 -0.68
CA ASN A 18 14.41 -1.77 -0.26
C ASN A 18 13.99 -1.45 1.18
N ALA A 19 14.93 -1.04 2.06
CA ALA A 19 14.66 -0.67 3.44
C ALA A 19 13.64 0.48 3.59
N ARG A 20 13.67 1.50 2.71
CA ARG A 20 12.72 2.62 2.76
C ARG A 20 11.32 2.21 2.31
N LYS A 21 11.21 1.24 1.40
CA LYS A 21 9.91 0.66 1.00
C LYS A 21 9.32 -0.18 2.14
N VAL A 22 10.12 -1.03 2.79
CA VAL A 22 9.65 -1.90 3.88
C VAL A 22 9.18 -1.08 5.10
N LEU A 23 9.93 -0.06 5.50
CA LEU A 23 9.52 0.86 6.57
C LEU A 23 8.30 1.70 6.17
N GLY A 24 8.18 2.08 4.89
CA GLY A 24 7.04 2.84 4.37
C GLY A 24 5.71 2.09 4.41
N VAL A 25 5.71 0.75 4.31
CA VAL A 25 4.48 -0.07 4.35
C VAL A 25 3.76 0.05 5.69
N ALA A 26 4.50 0.19 6.81
CA ALA A 26 3.90 0.35 8.14
C ALA A 26 3.22 1.72 8.33
N PHE A 27 3.61 2.73 7.55
CA PHE A 27 3.04 4.08 7.59
C PHE A 27 2.04 4.35 6.45
N ASP A 28 1.78 3.37 5.60
CA ASP A 28 0.74 3.47 4.58
C ASP A 28 -0.65 3.30 5.23
N GLY A 29 -1.52 4.28 5.03
CA GLY A 29 -2.90 4.24 5.52
C GLY A 29 -3.67 3.03 4.97
N GLN A 30 -3.33 2.55 3.77
CA GLN A 30 -3.96 1.37 3.17
C GLN A 30 -3.63 0.09 3.93
N THR A 31 -2.42 -0.04 4.50
CA THR A 31 -2.03 -1.19 5.33
C THR A 31 -2.91 -1.32 6.56
N TRP A 32 -3.23 -0.20 7.21
CA TRP A 32 -4.10 -0.18 8.39
C TRP A 32 -5.56 -0.50 8.04
N SER A 33 -6.05 -0.01 6.90
CA SER A 33 -7.37 -0.37 6.36
C SER A 33 -7.47 -1.87 6.03
N ASN A 34 -6.44 -2.44 5.41
CA ASN A 34 -6.37 -3.88 5.13
C ASN A 34 -6.36 -4.71 6.43
N LEU A 35 -5.59 -4.29 7.44
CA LEU A 35 -5.56 -4.95 8.74
C LEU A 35 -6.92 -4.86 9.46
N ALA A 36 -7.57 -3.69 9.43
CA ALA A 36 -8.88 -3.50 10.00
C ALA A 36 -9.93 -4.39 9.33
N TYR A 37 -9.89 -4.51 7.99
CA TYR A 37 -10.75 -5.43 7.24
C TYR A 37 -10.52 -6.89 7.66
N LEU A 38 -9.26 -7.32 7.80
CA LEU A 38 -8.93 -8.68 8.27
C LEU A 38 -9.42 -8.95 9.69
N LEU A 39 -9.34 -7.96 10.59
CA LEU A 39 -9.86 -8.07 11.95
C LEU A 39 -11.38 -8.14 11.98
N LEU A 40 -12.07 -7.41 11.09
CA LEU A 40 -13.52 -7.45 10.95
C LEU A 40 -14.02 -8.72 10.25
N ALA A 41 -13.17 -9.44 9.51
CA ALA A 41 -13.55 -10.62 8.74
C ALA A 41 -14.15 -11.73 9.61
N LEU A 42 -13.60 -11.97 10.81
CA LEU A 42 -14.08 -12.98 11.75
C LEU A 42 -15.42 -12.62 12.41
N PRO A 43 -15.60 -11.46 13.08
CA PRO A 43 -16.88 -11.12 13.70
C PRO A 43 -18.02 -11.03 12.68
N LEU A 44 -17.77 -10.50 11.48
CA LEU A 44 -18.75 -10.48 10.40
C LEU A 44 -19.05 -11.89 9.88
N GLY A 45 -18.02 -12.73 9.69
CA GLY A 45 -18.19 -14.12 9.29
C GLY A 45 -19.05 -14.92 10.28
N VAL A 46 -18.82 -14.76 11.59
CA VAL A 46 -19.62 -15.38 12.65
C VAL A 46 -21.06 -14.87 12.61
N LEU A 47 -21.27 -13.56 12.48
CA LEU A 47 -22.60 -12.97 12.40
C LEU A 47 -23.41 -13.55 11.23
N TYR A 48 -22.86 -13.53 10.02
CA TYR A 48 -23.56 -14.02 8.84
C TYR A 48 -23.81 -15.52 8.89
N PHE A 49 -22.83 -16.30 9.34
CA PHE A 49 -22.98 -17.74 9.47
C PHE A 49 -24.09 -18.08 10.48
N THR A 50 -24.15 -17.38 11.61
CA THR A 50 -25.18 -17.59 12.63
C THR A 50 -26.57 -17.29 12.09
N VAL A 51 -26.74 -16.17 11.38
CA VAL A 51 -28.02 -15.80 10.75
C VAL A 51 -28.41 -16.82 9.68
N LEU A 52 -27.47 -17.21 8.80
CA LEU A 52 -27.71 -18.19 7.75
C LEU A 52 -28.12 -19.55 8.34
N ALA A 53 -27.38 -20.04 9.34
CA ALA A 53 -27.66 -21.29 10.01
C ALA A 53 -29.03 -21.27 10.72
N ALA A 54 -29.37 -20.16 11.39
CA ALA A 54 -30.67 -19.99 12.03
C ALA A 54 -31.80 -20.01 11.01
N VAL A 55 -31.68 -19.26 9.91
CA VAL A 55 -32.68 -19.22 8.83
C VAL A 55 -32.87 -20.60 8.19
N VAL A 56 -31.79 -21.31 7.88
CA VAL A 56 -31.87 -22.64 7.27
C VAL A 56 -32.48 -23.65 8.23
N THR A 57 -32.08 -23.61 9.51
CA THR A 57 -32.58 -24.53 10.53
C THR A 57 -34.07 -24.29 10.82
N VAL A 58 -34.46 -23.03 11.07
CA VAL A 58 -35.85 -22.67 11.37
C VAL A 58 -36.74 -22.79 10.13
N GLY A 59 -36.29 -22.27 9.00
CA GLY A 59 -37.04 -22.31 7.74
C GLY A 59 -37.21 -23.74 7.21
N GLY A 60 -36.16 -24.56 7.30
CA GLY A 60 -36.21 -25.98 6.96
C GLY A 60 -37.07 -26.78 7.93
N GLY A 61 -36.93 -26.56 9.24
CA GLY A 61 -37.72 -27.24 10.27
C GLY A 61 -39.23 -26.94 10.18
N LEU A 62 -39.59 -25.74 9.72
CA LEU A 62 -40.99 -25.31 9.56
C LEU A 62 -41.51 -25.43 8.12
N ILE A 63 -40.78 -26.11 7.22
CA ILE A 63 -41.12 -26.15 5.79
C ILE A 63 -42.51 -26.75 5.55
N ALA A 64 -42.92 -27.72 6.38
CA ALA A 64 -44.24 -28.35 6.34
C ALA A 64 -45.39 -27.38 6.63
N LEU A 65 -45.13 -26.25 7.30
CA LEU A 65 -46.14 -25.31 7.76
C LEU A 65 -46.40 -24.14 6.80
N VAL A 66 -45.86 -24.16 5.57
CA VAL A 66 -45.84 -23.02 4.61
C VAL A 66 -45.04 -21.81 5.13
N VAL A 67 -45.11 -21.51 6.43
CA VAL A 67 -44.33 -20.50 7.13
C VAL A 67 -42.83 -20.71 6.94
N GLY A 68 -42.34 -21.95 7.02
CA GLY A 68 -40.92 -22.23 6.76
C GLY A 68 -40.49 -21.89 5.34
N ALA A 69 -41.32 -22.19 4.35
CA ALA A 69 -41.07 -21.80 2.96
C ALA A 69 -41.06 -20.26 2.81
N ALA A 70 -41.97 -19.54 3.47
CA ALA A 70 -41.98 -18.08 3.47
C ALA A 70 -40.70 -17.47 4.10
N ILE A 71 -40.19 -18.05 5.19
CA ILE A 71 -38.92 -17.63 5.82
C ILE A 71 -37.74 -17.82 4.86
N LEU A 72 -37.64 -18.98 4.20
CA LEU A 72 -36.56 -19.24 3.25
C LEU A 72 -36.62 -18.33 2.02
N VAL A 73 -37.83 -18.05 1.51
CA VAL A 73 -38.03 -17.10 0.42
C VAL A 73 -37.63 -15.69 0.86
N ALA A 74 -38.09 -15.23 2.02
CA ALA A 74 -37.70 -13.92 2.56
C ALA A 74 -36.18 -13.79 2.71
N ALA A 75 -35.50 -14.84 3.17
CA ALA A 75 -34.05 -14.87 3.25
C ALA A 75 -33.37 -14.77 1.88
N ALA A 76 -33.88 -15.44 0.84
CA ALA A 76 -33.36 -15.33 -0.53
C ALA A 76 -33.49 -13.90 -1.11
N PHE A 77 -34.44 -13.10 -0.62
CA PHE A 77 -34.55 -11.68 -0.95
C PHE A 77 -33.64 -10.79 -0.10
N ALA A 78 -33.49 -11.10 1.19
CA ALA A 78 -32.64 -10.33 2.10
C ALA A 78 -31.13 -10.49 1.80
N TRP A 79 -30.72 -11.65 1.28
CA TRP A 79 -29.31 -12.00 1.14
C TRP A 79 -28.48 -11.07 0.24
N PRO A 80 -29.02 -10.55 -0.87
CA PRO A 80 -28.23 -9.63 -1.69
C PRO A 80 -27.93 -8.31 -1.03
N LEU A 81 -28.71 -7.87 -0.03
CA LEU A 81 -28.36 -6.70 0.80
C LEU A 81 -27.09 -6.96 1.60
N VAL A 82 -26.93 -8.17 2.14
CA VAL A 82 -25.73 -8.59 2.88
C VAL A 82 -24.53 -8.68 1.94
N ALA A 83 -24.71 -9.25 0.75
CA ALA A 83 -23.65 -9.32 -0.26
C ALA A 83 -23.23 -7.93 -0.77
N GLU A 84 -24.17 -7.00 -0.94
CA GLU A 84 -23.91 -5.61 -1.31
C GLU A 84 -23.19 -4.86 -0.20
N PHE A 85 -23.57 -5.06 1.06
CA PHE A 85 -22.86 -4.49 2.20
C PHE A 85 -21.40 -4.96 2.27
N GLU A 86 -21.18 -6.28 2.13
CA GLU A 86 -19.83 -6.85 2.08
C GLU A 86 -18.99 -6.28 0.93
N ARG A 87 -19.59 -6.14 -0.26
CA ARG A 87 -18.93 -5.49 -1.40
C ARG A 87 -18.63 -4.03 -1.11
N GLY A 88 -19.55 -3.28 -0.52
CA GLY A 88 -19.35 -1.87 -0.18
C GLY A 88 -18.20 -1.69 0.80
N MET A 89 -18.12 -2.54 1.81
CA MET A 89 -17.03 -2.55 2.77
C MET A 89 -15.69 -2.98 2.15
N ALA A 90 -15.67 -4.03 1.32
CA ALA A 90 -14.48 -4.44 0.58
C ALA A 90 -14.00 -3.34 -0.38
N ASN A 91 -14.93 -2.68 -1.09
CA ASN A 91 -14.59 -1.60 -2.01
C ASN A 91 -14.06 -0.37 -1.25
N GLY A 92 -14.66 -0.03 -0.12
CA GLY A 92 -14.26 1.11 0.71
C GLY A 92 -12.94 0.90 1.45
N MET A 93 -12.70 -0.30 1.99
CA MET A 93 -11.52 -0.58 2.82
C MET A 93 -10.33 -1.12 2.02
N LEU A 94 -10.57 -1.97 1.02
CA LEU A 94 -9.50 -2.62 0.23
C LEU A 94 -9.20 -1.88 -1.09
N GLY A 95 -9.98 -0.86 -1.45
CA GLY A 95 -9.83 -0.12 -2.71
C GLY A 95 -10.14 -0.95 -3.97
N THR A 96 -10.73 -2.15 -3.80
CA THR A 96 -11.16 -3.00 -4.91
C THR A 96 -12.48 -2.49 -5.49
N ARG A 97 -12.79 -2.77 -6.77
CA ARG A 97 -14.13 -2.52 -7.33
C ARG A 97 -14.75 -3.84 -7.75
N ILE A 98 -15.43 -4.50 -6.82
CA ILE A 98 -16.18 -5.72 -7.10
C ILE A 98 -17.51 -5.32 -7.76
N GLU A 99 -17.67 -5.63 -9.04
CA GLU A 99 -18.91 -5.35 -9.77
C GLU A 99 -20.10 -6.16 -9.20
N PRO A 100 -21.30 -5.57 -9.13
CA PRO A 100 -22.49 -6.31 -8.71
C PRO A 100 -22.82 -7.38 -9.74
N LEU A 101 -23.04 -8.61 -9.29
CA LEU A 101 -23.43 -9.71 -10.16
C LEU A 101 -24.74 -9.35 -10.90
N PRO A 102 -24.79 -9.51 -12.24
CA PRO A 102 -25.97 -9.13 -13.02
C PRO A 102 -27.17 -9.99 -12.62
N PHE A 103 -28.22 -9.34 -12.10
CA PHE A 103 -29.47 -10.01 -11.77
C PHE A 103 -30.35 -10.07 -13.03
N LYS A 104 -30.71 -11.30 -13.44
CA LYS A 104 -31.67 -11.50 -14.52
C LYS A 104 -33.08 -11.21 -13.99
N GLN A 105 -33.64 -10.05 -14.32
CA GLN A 105 -35.00 -9.67 -13.92
C GLN A 105 -36.03 -10.59 -14.57
N ALA A 106 -37.12 -10.87 -13.83
CA ALA A 106 -38.26 -11.60 -14.40
C ALA A 106 -38.91 -10.74 -15.48
N VAL A 107 -39.14 -11.33 -16.66
CA VAL A 107 -39.75 -10.64 -17.81
C VAL A 107 -41.25 -10.42 -17.60
N GLU A 108 -41.89 -11.21 -16.74
CA GLU A 108 -43.33 -11.14 -16.48
C GLU A 108 -43.65 -10.58 -15.09
N PRO A 109 -44.69 -9.73 -14.97
CA PRO A 109 -45.14 -9.19 -13.69
C PRO A 109 -45.86 -10.27 -12.86
N GLY A 110 -45.33 -10.56 -11.67
CA GLY A 110 -45.97 -11.47 -10.71
C GLY A 110 -45.04 -11.89 -9.56
N LEU A 111 -45.64 -12.23 -8.41
CA LEU A 111 -44.88 -12.66 -7.22
C LEU A 111 -44.18 -14.01 -7.44
N TRP A 112 -44.88 -14.98 -8.06
CA TRP A 112 -44.32 -16.32 -8.29
C TRP A 112 -43.16 -16.33 -9.32
N PRO A 113 -43.28 -15.68 -10.50
CA PRO A 113 -42.16 -15.53 -11.44
C PRO A 113 -40.93 -14.83 -10.82
N MET A 114 -41.14 -13.86 -9.93
CA MET A 114 -40.06 -13.16 -9.24
C MET A 114 -39.33 -14.07 -8.23
N VAL A 115 -40.08 -14.84 -7.43
CA VAL A 115 -39.52 -15.81 -6.48
C VAL A 115 -38.78 -16.93 -7.22
N SER A 116 -39.38 -17.48 -8.27
CA SER A 116 -38.75 -18.55 -9.06
C SER A 116 -37.50 -18.07 -9.77
N ALA A 117 -37.51 -16.86 -10.37
CA ALA A 117 -36.33 -16.27 -10.97
C ALA A 117 -35.20 -16.09 -9.94
N ARG A 118 -35.52 -15.69 -8.71
CA ARG A 118 -34.55 -15.52 -7.62
C ARG A 118 -33.93 -16.84 -7.18
N LEU A 119 -34.76 -17.87 -6.98
CA LEU A 119 -34.31 -19.21 -6.53
C LEU A 119 -33.56 -19.98 -7.62
N SER A 120 -33.92 -19.80 -8.90
CA SER A 120 -33.23 -20.44 -10.02
C SER A 120 -31.99 -19.67 -10.50
N SER A 121 -31.76 -18.44 -10.01
CA SER A 121 -30.58 -17.67 -10.41
C SER A 121 -29.29 -18.23 -9.80
N THR A 122 -28.28 -18.46 -10.65
CA THR A 122 -26.94 -18.91 -10.22
C THR A 122 -26.30 -17.95 -9.21
N SER A 123 -26.58 -16.65 -9.32
CA SER A 123 -26.07 -15.60 -8.42
C SER A 123 -26.54 -15.76 -6.98
N THR A 124 -27.78 -16.22 -6.74
CA THR A 124 -28.29 -16.45 -5.38
C THR A 124 -27.52 -17.58 -4.69
N TRP A 125 -27.31 -18.69 -5.40
CA TRP A 125 -26.54 -19.83 -4.90
C TRP A 125 -25.07 -19.49 -4.68
N GLN A 126 -24.46 -18.72 -5.58
CA GLN A 126 -23.10 -18.22 -5.39
C GLN A 126 -22.97 -17.33 -4.14
N SER A 127 -23.95 -16.46 -3.91
CA SER A 127 -23.95 -15.58 -2.74
C SER A 127 -24.12 -16.38 -1.44
N LEU A 128 -25.00 -17.39 -1.43
CA LEU A 128 -25.19 -18.29 -0.28
C LEU A 128 -23.92 -19.09 0.02
N LEU A 129 -23.32 -19.67 -1.02
CA LEU A 129 -22.07 -20.41 -0.89
C LEU A 129 -20.93 -19.51 -0.37
N TYR A 130 -20.81 -18.30 -0.91
CA TYR A 130 -19.83 -17.32 -0.47
C TYR A 130 -19.96 -17.02 1.03
N LEU A 131 -21.17 -16.78 1.52
CA LEU A 131 -21.40 -16.45 2.91
C LEU A 131 -21.30 -17.65 3.85
N PHE A 132 -21.61 -18.86 3.38
CA PHE A 132 -21.26 -20.09 4.09
C PHE A 132 -19.74 -20.24 4.25
N LEU A 133 -18.99 -19.99 3.18
CA LEU A 133 -17.52 -20.01 3.19
C LEU A 133 -16.89 -18.78 3.85
N ARG A 134 -17.67 -17.75 4.17
CA ARG A 134 -17.14 -16.51 4.77
C ARG A 134 -16.57 -16.74 6.16
N LEU A 135 -17.16 -17.65 6.94
CA LEU A 135 -16.64 -18.00 8.26
C LEU A 135 -15.25 -18.66 8.18
N PRO A 136 -15.04 -19.78 7.46
CA PRO A 136 -13.72 -20.39 7.39
C PRO A 136 -12.68 -19.45 6.76
N ILE A 137 -13.03 -18.72 5.69
CA ILE A 137 -12.12 -17.75 5.05
C ILE A 137 -11.77 -16.63 6.03
N GLY A 138 -12.76 -16.06 6.72
CA GLY A 138 -12.55 -15.01 7.72
C GLY A 138 -11.69 -15.47 8.89
N MET A 139 -11.86 -16.72 9.34
CA MET A 139 -11.01 -17.33 10.37
C MET A 139 -9.56 -17.46 9.92
N PHE A 140 -9.29 -17.99 8.73
CA PHE A 140 -7.93 -18.08 8.19
C PHE A 140 -7.29 -16.70 8.02
N ALA A 141 -8.03 -15.75 7.47
CA ALA A 141 -7.58 -14.38 7.25
C ALA A 141 -7.25 -13.66 8.57
N PHE A 142 -8.10 -13.83 9.58
CA PHE A 142 -7.89 -13.28 10.92
C PHE A 142 -6.64 -13.88 11.60
N VAL A 143 -6.49 -15.21 11.56
CA VAL A 143 -5.31 -15.89 12.14
C VAL A 143 -4.04 -15.42 11.43
N ALA A 144 -4.03 -15.37 10.09
CA ALA A 144 -2.90 -14.87 9.33
C ALA A 144 -2.56 -13.41 9.68
N GLY A 145 -3.58 -12.55 9.81
CA GLY A 145 -3.42 -11.16 10.23
C GLY A 145 -2.78 -11.01 11.61
N ILE A 146 -3.26 -11.76 12.61
CA ILE A 146 -2.68 -11.75 13.95
C ILE A 146 -1.25 -12.31 13.95
N VAL A 147 -1.03 -13.46 13.31
CA VAL A 147 0.30 -14.07 13.25
C VAL A 147 1.30 -13.12 12.57
N GLY A 148 0.92 -12.49 11.46
CA GLY A 148 1.74 -11.48 10.80
C GLY A 148 2.04 -10.28 11.71
N PHE A 149 1.02 -9.74 12.38
CA PHE A 149 1.16 -8.59 13.28
C PHE A 149 2.08 -8.90 14.48
N VAL A 150 2.01 -10.11 15.04
CA VAL A 150 2.84 -10.53 16.18
C VAL A 150 4.27 -10.89 15.76
N LEU A 151 4.45 -11.58 14.63
CA LEU A 151 5.77 -12.01 14.17
C LEU A 151 6.61 -10.85 13.59
N ALA A 152 5.98 -9.82 13.01
CA ALA A 152 6.70 -8.69 12.44
C ALA A 152 7.66 -7.97 13.42
N PRO A 153 7.24 -7.54 14.62
CA PRO A 153 8.17 -6.93 15.58
C PRO A 153 9.19 -7.93 16.13
N PHE A 154 8.82 -9.20 16.29
CA PHE A 154 9.73 -10.24 16.77
C PHE A 154 10.88 -10.49 15.78
N THR A 155 10.57 -10.67 14.51
CA THR A 155 11.60 -10.87 13.46
C THR A 155 12.51 -9.66 13.31
N LEU A 156 11.96 -8.44 13.43
CA LEU A 156 12.74 -7.20 13.40
C LEU A 156 13.69 -7.09 14.60
N THR A 157 13.16 -7.27 15.81
CA THR A 157 13.97 -7.20 17.04
C THR A 157 15.04 -8.29 17.07
N MET A 158 14.72 -9.52 16.65
CA MET A 158 15.68 -10.61 16.60
C MET A 158 16.79 -10.36 15.57
N SER A 159 16.46 -9.79 14.41
CA SER A 159 17.45 -9.36 13.42
C SER A 159 18.39 -8.29 13.96
N LEU A 160 17.88 -7.31 14.69
CA LEU A 160 18.70 -6.26 15.32
C LEU A 160 19.65 -6.83 16.39
N HIS A 161 19.19 -7.80 17.19
CA HIS A 161 20.04 -8.48 18.17
C HIS A 161 21.17 -9.26 17.51
N ILE A 162 20.91 -9.95 16.40
CA ILE A 162 21.94 -10.67 15.64
C ILE A 162 23.00 -9.70 15.10
N ILE A 163 22.58 -8.57 14.52
CA ILE A 163 23.50 -7.55 13.99
C ILE A 163 24.37 -6.96 15.10
N ASN A 164 23.77 -6.58 16.23
CA ASN A 164 24.50 -6.02 17.37
C ASN A 164 25.47 -7.05 17.97
N GLY A 165 25.07 -8.32 18.07
CA GLY A 165 25.93 -9.42 18.51
C GLY A 165 27.12 -9.64 17.57
N ALA A 166 26.90 -9.63 16.26
CA ALA A 166 27.96 -9.74 15.27
C ALA A 166 28.95 -8.56 15.36
N ALA A 167 28.45 -7.33 15.51
CA ALA A 167 29.28 -6.14 15.70
C ALA A 167 30.13 -6.24 16.97
N PHE A 168 29.57 -6.74 18.07
CA PHE A 168 30.30 -6.98 19.33
C PHE A 168 31.42 -8.00 19.17
N VAL A 169 31.17 -9.12 18.48
CA VAL A 169 32.20 -10.14 18.21
C VAL A 169 33.34 -9.57 17.37
N VAL A 170 33.03 -8.80 16.31
CA VAL A 170 34.04 -8.14 15.48
C VAL A 170 34.86 -7.15 16.32
N ALA A 171 34.22 -6.35 17.16
CA ALA A 171 34.91 -5.41 18.04
C ALA A 171 35.89 -6.13 19.00
N ARG A 172 35.44 -7.22 19.64
CA ARG A 172 36.29 -8.02 20.55
C ARG A 172 37.43 -8.74 19.84
N LEU A 173 37.19 -9.27 18.64
CA LEU A 173 38.27 -9.85 17.83
C LEU A 173 39.28 -8.78 17.40
N THR A 174 38.79 -7.61 17.00
CA THR A 174 39.65 -6.48 16.61
C THR A 174 40.51 -6.02 17.79
N GLU A 175 39.91 -5.89 18.98
CA GLU A 175 40.64 -5.58 20.21
C GLU A 175 41.68 -6.66 20.54
N ALA A 176 41.30 -7.95 20.50
CA ALA A 176 42.24 -9.04 20.77
C ALA A 176 43.38 -9.14 19.76
N LEU A 177 43.15 -8.81 18.49
CA LEU A 177 44.14 -8.90 17.42
C LEU A 177 45.04 -7.67 17.31
N LEU A 178 44.52 -6.48 17.65
CA LEU A 178 45.25 -5.21 17.56
C LEU A 178 45.79 -4.73 18.91
N GLN A 179 45.50 -5.42 20.01
CA GLN A 179 46.12 -5.07 21.28
C GLN A 179 47.64 -5.25 21.20
N PRO A 180 48.43 -4.24 21.61
CA PRO A 180 49.87 -4.37 21.69
C PRO A 180 50.23 -5.55 22.58
N TRP A 181 51.10 -6.43 22.09
CA TRP A 181 51.66 -7.51 22.89
C TRP A 181 52.59 -6.87 23.93
N ASP A 182 52.07 -6.52 25.11
CA ASP A 182 52.91 -6.10 26.22
C ASP A 182 53.74 -7.30 26.70
N THR A 183 55.01 -7.32 26.34
CA THR A 183 55.96 -8.39 26.65
C THR A 183 56.41 -8.43 28.13
N ASN A 184 55.75 -7.68 29.03
CA ASN A 184 56.27 -7.41 30.39
C ASN A 184 55.37 -7.86 31.55
N THR A 185 54.46 -8.82 31.36
CA THR A 185 53.58 -9.30 32.46
C THR A 185 54.12 -10.49 33.25
N HIS A 186 55.39 -10.88 33.09
CA HIS A 186 56.00 -11.99 33.86
C HIS A 186 57.11 -11.59 34.84
N ALA A 187 57.28 -10.30 35.16
CA ALA A 187 58.36 -9.85 36.05
C ALA A 187 57.85 -9.19 37.35
N ALA A 188 56.93 -9.80 38.09
CA ALA A 188 56.61 -9.37 39.46
C ALA A 188 55.95 -10.47 40.30
N THR A 189 56.60 -11.63 40.44
CA THR A 189 56.20 -12.58 41.49
C THR A 189 57.38 -13.44 41.92
N THR A 190 58.39 -12.84 42.55
CA THR A 190 59.33 -13.58 43.42
C THR A 190 59.97 -12.59 44.38
N THR A 191 59.97 -12.98 45.67
CA THR A 191 60.77 -12.48 46.81
C THR A 191 59.95 -11.73 47.87
N GLY A 192 59.77 -12.39 49.03
CA GLY A 192 59.45 -11.69 50.28
C GLY A 192 58.51 -12.43 51.24
N ALA A 193 58.85 -13.67 51.63
CA ALA A 193 58.21 -14.32 52.78
C ALA A 193 58.85 -13.84 54.09
N THR A 194 58.05 -13.40 55.06
CA THR A 194 58.33 -13.49 56.50
C THR A 194 57.02 -13.51 57.32
N ALA A 195 57.05 -14.27 58.40
CA ALA A 195 55.95 -14.89 59.14
C ALA A 195 55.17 -13.95 60.10
N PRO A 196 54.03 -14.41 60.69
CA PRO A 196 53.08 -13.59 61.45
C PRO A 196 53.37 -13.63 62.96
N THR A 197 53.01 -12.59 63.75
CA THR A 197 52.66 -12.68 65.19
C THR A 197 52.14 -11.33 65.72
N GLY A 198 50.97 -11.34 66.36
CA GLY A 198 50.79 -10.66 67.66
C GLY A 198 49.95 -9.37 67.77
N ALA A 199 48.68 -9.55 68.15
CA ALA A 199 47.96 -8.85 69.23
C ALA A 199 47.57 -7.34 69.13
N MET A 200 46.24 -7.12 69.18
CA MET A 200 45.54 -5.99 69.82
C MET A 200 45.99 -5.81 71.29
N PRO A 201 45.90 -4.61 71.93
CA PRO A 201 44.62 -4.08 72.42
C PRO A 201 44.43 -2.54 72.55
N GLU A 202 43.15 -2.19 72.63
CA GLU A 202 42.50 -1.16 73.47
C GLU A 202 42.58 0.36 73.22
N SER A 203 41.49 0.97 73.66
CA SER A 203 40.93 2.31 73.37
C SER A 203 41.41 3.39 74.38
N PRO A 204 40.77 4.59 74.47
CA PRO A 204 41.38 5.93 74.30
C PRO A 204 41.39 6.67 75.68
N PRO A 205 41.30 8.02 75.87
CA PRO A 205 41.26 9.17 74.95
C PRO A 205 42.09 10.40 75.42
N SER A 206 41.82 11.55 74.79
CA SER A 206 41.79 12.94 75.29
C SER A 206 42.82 13.98 74.76
N VAL A 207 42.25 14.96 74.01
CA VAL A 207 42.38 16.44 74.01
C VAL A 207 43.58 17.05 74.78
N THR A 208 44.31 18.11 74.41
CA THR A 208 44.06 19.39 73.70
C THR A 208 45.42 20.10 73.50
N GLU A 209 45.49 21.08 72.58
CA GLU A 209 46.39 22.27 72.59
C GLU A 209 47.91 22.06 72.38
N ALA A 210 48.69 22.93 71.73
CA ALA A 210 48.50 24.27 71.20
C ALA A 210 49.54 24.58 70.10
N SER A 211 49.21 25.64 69.36
CA SER A 211 49.95 26.45 68.39
C SER A 211 51.48 26.55 68.50
N SER A 212 52.16 26.71 67.36
CA SER A 212 52.86 27.96 67.01
C SER A 212 53.44 27.94 65.58
N THR A 213 52.95 28.88 64.76
CA THR A 213 53.64 29.79 63.80
C THR A 213 54.68 29.22 62.82
N GLU A 214 54.38 29.27 61.51
CA GLU A 214 54.87 30.31 60.56
C GLU A 214 56.26 29.91 60.01
N GLY A 215 56.55 29.68 58.74
CA GLY A 215 55.98 30.08 57.46
C GLY A 215 57.19 30.28 56.52
N GLU A 216 57.24 29.62 55.35
CA GLU A 216 57.96 30.12 54.16
C GLU A 216 57.68 29.22 52.94
N ARG A 217 57.48 29.84 51.77
CA ARG A 217 56.96 29.29 50.49
C ARG A 217 57.83 28.27 49.76
N ALA A 218 57.18 27.32 49.06
CA ALA A 218 57.52 26.87 47.71
C ALA A 218 56.29 26.23 47.01
N ASP A 219 56.17 26.42 45.70
CA ASP A 219 55.03 26.11 44.82
C ASP A 219 54.51 24.66 44.86
N PRO A 220 53.20 24.41 44.63
CA PRO A 220 52.61 23.08 44.67
C PRO A 220 52.80 22.30 43.35
N ALA A 221 53.14 21.02 43.52
CA ALA A 221 53.02 19.98 42.52
C ALA A 221 51.57 19.82 42.00
N PRO A 222 51.37 19.33 40.76
CA PRO A 222 50.04 19.12 40.20
C PRO A 222 49.24 18.08 41.01
N PRO A 223 47.92 18.24 41.15
CA PRO A 223 47.11 17.37 41.98
C PRO A 223 47.03 15.97 41.37
N LYS A 224 47.12 14.95 42.23
CA LYS A 224 46.68 13.59 41.92
C LYS A 224 45.21 13.66 41.54
N ALA A 225 44.91 13.41 40.27
CA ALA A 225 43.54 13.18 39.81
C ALA A 225 43.03 11.90 40.48
N ASN A 226 42.05 12.10 41.33
CA ASN A 226 41.23 11.08 41.96
C ASN A 226 40.54 10.21 40.90
N GLU A 227 40.88 8.93 41.00
CA GLU A 227 40.31 7.79 40.31
C GLU A 227 38.86 7.57 40.83
N SER A 228 37.87 8.29 40.29
CA SER A 228 36.44 7.96 40.51
C SER A 228 35.42 8.53 39.51
N ASP A 229 35.81 9.12 38.37
CA ASP A 229 34.85 9.80 37.46
C ASP A 229 34.61 9.08 36.11
N GLY A 230 34.89 7.77 36.04
CA GLY A 230 34.82 6.99 34.80
C GLY A 230 33.52 6.23 34.53
N GLU A 231 32.59 6.13 35.47
CA GLU A 231 31.44 5.22 35.34
C GLU A 231 30.14 5.83 35.90
N ARG A 232 29.60 6.84 35.23
CA ARG A 232 28.16 7.20 35.36
C ARG A 232 27.42 6.63 34.15
N PRO A 233 26.35 5.83 34.37
CA PRO A 233 26.01 4.72 33.47
C PRO A 233 25.26 5.18 32.22
N LEU A 234 25.54 4.51 31.11
CA LEU A 234 24.83 4.55 29.81
C LEU A 234 23.29 4.44 29.92
N TYR A 235 22.78 4.02 31.08
CA TYR A 235 21.37 3.95 31.43
C TYR A 235 20.67 5.33 31.48
N ASN A 236 21.30 6.36 32.05
CA ASN A 236 20.67 7.69 32.16
C ASN A 236 20.57 8.38 30.80
N ARG A 237 21.57 8.18 29.93
CA ARG A 237 21.56 8.70 28.55
C ARG A 237 20.50 8.03 27.69
N ALA A 238 20.29 6.72 27.86
CA ALA A 238 19.22 5.98 27.20
C ALA A 238 17.83 6.46 27.64
N GLN A 239 17.64 6.73 28.95
CA GLN A 239 16.39 7.29 29.49
C GLN A 239 16.11 8.71 28.99
N GLU A 240 17.12 9.57 28.87
CA GLU A 240 16.99 10.92 28.29
C GLU A 240 16.62 10.88 26.80
N THR A 241 17.16 9.93 26.02
CA THR A 241 16.72 9.72 24.62
C THR A 241 15.30 9.16 24.52
N ALA A 242 14.88 8.31 25.45
CA ALA A 242 13.52 7.76 25.47
C ALA A 242 12.47 8.82 25.87
N ALA A 243 12.80 9.68 26.84
CA ALA A 243 11.97 10.81 27.25
C ALA A 243 11.82 11.82 26.10
N SER A 244 12.92 12.23 25.46
CA SER A 244 12.87 13.15 24.31
C SER A 244 12.23 12.57 23.05
N PHE A 245 12.17 11.25 22.91
CA PHE A 245 11.41 10.60 21.83
C PHE A 245 9.90 10.66 22.12
N THR A 246 9.50 10.39 23.36
CA THR A 246 8.10 10.43 23.78
C THR A 246 7.52 11.84 23.63
N ASP A 247 8.28 12.87 24.02
CA ASP A 247 7.89 14.28 23.84
C ASP A 247 7.74 14.66 22.37
N ARG A 248 8.61 14.14 21.49
CA ARG A 248 8.52 14.39 20.04
C ARG A 248 7.33 13.70 19.40
N VAL A 249 7.00 12.47 19.82
CA VAL A 249 5.81 11.76 19.34
C VAL A 249 4.54 12.45 19.82
N GLN A 250 4.52 12.92 21.07
CA GLN A 250 3.39 13.67 21.61
C GLN A 250 3.18 14.98 20.84
N ALA A 251 4.25 15.74 20.56
CA ALA A 251 4.16 16.98 19.78
C ALA A 251 3.60 16.77 18.36
N VAL A 252 4.00 15.70 17.66
CA VAL A 252 3.46 15.36 16.34
C VAL A 252 1.99 14.93 16.42
N THR A 253 1.64 14.18 17.47
CA THR A 253 0.25 13.74 17.71
C THR A 253 -0.65 14.94 17.98
N ASP A 254 -0.16 15.92 18.75
CA ASP A 254 -0.87 17.15 19.04
C ASP A 254 -1.05 18.01 17.77
N GLU A 255 -0.01 18.15 16.93
CA GLU A 255 -0.09 18.86 15.64
C GLU A 255 -1.13 18.21 14.70
N LEU A 256 -1.13 16.88 14.61
CA LEU A 256 -2.09 16.14 13.79
C LEU A 256 -3.52 16.28 14.33
N SER A 257 -3.69 16.26 15.65
CA SER A 257 -4.99 16.47 16.29
C SER A 257 -5.53 17.88 16.04
N GLU A 258 -4.65 18.88 16.01
CA GLU A 258 -5.01 20.26 15.76
C GLU A 258 -5.37 20.50 14.28
N ARG A 259 -4.64 19.87 13.35
CA ARG A 259 -4.99 19.84 11.92
C ARG A 259 -6.32 19.13 11.67
N ALA A 260 -6.57 18.02 12.34
CA ALA A 260 -7.84 17.30 12.24
C ALA A 260 -9.00 18.13 12.78
N ARG A 261 -8.82 18.83 13.92
CA ARG A 261 -9.81 19.76 14.47
C ARG A 261 -10.00 21.00 13.59
N ALA A 262 -8.95 21.49 12.92
CA ALA A 262 -9.06 22.58 11.96
C ALA A 262 -9.82 22.16 10.70
N ALA A 263 -9.55 20.97 10.17
CA ALA A 263 -10.29 20.38 9.05
C ALA A 263 -11.75 20.10 9.41
N ALA A 264 -12.02 19.58 10.62
CA ALA A 264 -13.37 19.38 11.14
C ALA A 264 -14.13 20.71 11.31
N ARG A 265 -13.47 21.77 11.81
CA ARG A 265 -14.04 23.12 11.87
C ARG A 265 -14.34 23.71 10.49
N ALA A 266 -13.47 23.45 9.50
CA ALA A 266 -13.71 23.85 8.12
C ALA A 266 -14.92 23.11 7.51
N TRP A 267 -15.09 21.83 7.84
CA TRP A 267 -16.24 21.02 7.42
C TRP A 267 -17.56 21.41 8.11
N ASN A 268 -17.52 21.83 9.37
CA ASN A 268 -18.71 22.12 10.17
C ASN A 268 -19.17 23.60 10.12
N GLN A 269 -18.61 24.40 9.20
CA GLN A 269 -19.10 25.75 8.91
C GLN A 269 -20.30 25.68 7.95
N PRO A 270 -21.53 26.03 8.39
CA PRO A 270 -22.66 26.13 7.48
C PRO A 270 -22.45 27.34 6.57
N GLY A 271 -21.98 27.09 5.35
CA GLY A 271 -21.76 28.13 4.35
C GLY A 271 -20.39 28.13 3.67
N ALA A 272 -19.45 27.27 4.06
CA ALA A 272 -18.28 26.98 3.22
C ALA A 272 -18.69 26.01 2.09
N GLY A 273 -19.73 26.41 1.35
CA GLY A 273 -19.99 25.86 0.05
C GLY A 273 -18.71 25.97 -0.74
N MET A 274 -18.25 24.83 -1.24
CA MET A 274 -17.51 24.79 -2.48
C MET A 274 -18.21 25.79 -3.38
N THR A 275 -17.55 26.91 -3.66
CA THR A 275 -17.92 27.73 -4.80
C THR A 275 -17.72 26.83 -5.99
N THR A 276 -18.75 26.08 -6.32
CA THR A 276 -19.10 25.86 -7.71
C THR A 276 -19.06 27.25 -8.32
N GLN A 277 -17.94 27.57 -8.96
CA GLN A 277 -18.06 28.30 -10.19
C GLN A 277 -19.01 27.45 -11.03
N THR A 278 -20.30 27.76 -10.94
CA THR A 278 -21.22 27.51 -12.02
C THR A 278 -20.48 27.98 -13.26
N PRO A 279 -20.23 27.11 -14.25
CA PRO A 279 -19.60 27.56 -15.48
C PRO A 279 -20.41 28.77 -15.96
N PRO A 280 -19.75 29.87 -16.36
CA PRO A 280 -20.48 31.04 -16.80
C PRO A 280 -21.46 30.57 -17.87
N LYS A 281 -22.74 30.93 -17.69
CA LYS A 281 -23.78 30.77 -18.71
C LYS A 281 -23.14 31.20 -20.03
N PRO A 282 -23.15 30.37 -21.10
CA PRO A 282 -22.52 30.75 -22.34
C PRO A 282 -23.17 32.06 -22.78
N GLU A 283 -22.37 33.12 -22.75
CA GLU A 283 -22.68 34.37 -23.42
C GLU A 283 -22.81 34.01 -24.91
N PRO A 284 -23.87 34.44 -25.60
CA PRO A 284 -24.09 34.05 -26.98
C PRO A 284 -22.84 34.40 -27.80
N ALA A 285 -22.28 33.39 -28.45
CA ALA A 285 -21.08 33.53 -29.25
C ALA A 285 -21.23 34.72 -30.23
N PRO A 286 -20.17 35.52 -30.46
CA PRO A 286 -20.17 36.48 -31.56
C PRO A 286 -20.45 35.70 -32.84
N ALA A 287 -21.39 36.21 -33.64
CA ALA A 287 -21.88 35.59 -34.86
C ALA A 287 -20.77 34.84 -35.62
N GLU A 288 -20.94 33.52 -35.74
CA GLU A 288 -20.11 32.68 -36.58
C GLU A 288 -20.09 33.28 -38.00
N VAL A 289 -18.90 33.65 -38.44
CA VAL A 289 -18.61 33.90 -39.86
C VAL A 289 -19.01 32.62 -40.60
N PRO A 290 -19.88 32.68 -41.63
CA PRO A 290 -20.30 31.48 -42.35
C PRO A 290 -19.06 30.75 -42.88
N GLN A 291 -18.72 29.61 -42.28
CA GLN A 291 -17.72 28.72 -42.82
C GLN A 291 -18.38 27.94 -43.97
N ASP A 292 -17.77 28.06 -45.14
CA ASP A 292 -18.20 27.44 -46.37
C ASP A 292 -18.29 25.91 -46.18
N PRO A 293 -19.47 25.27 -46.33
CA PRO A 293 -19.64 23.84 -46.10
C PRO A 293 -18.71 22.99 -46.99
N ASP A 294 -18.29 23.53 -48.14
CA ASP A 294 -17.33 22.90 -49.03
C ASP A 294 -15.93 22.76 -48.41
N GLN A 295 -15.53 23.61 -47.46
CA GLN A 295 -14.21 23.51 -46.82
C GLN A 295 -14.16 22.46 -45.71
N GLN A 296 -15.22 22.33 -44.91
CA GLN A 296 -15.32 21.28 -43.89
C GLN A 296 -15.47 19.90 -44.53
N GLU A 297 -16.25 19.77 -45.61
CA GLU A 297 -16.34 18.52 -46.37
C GLU A 297 -15.04 18.23 -47.12
N ARG A 298 -14.30 19.23 -47.62
CA ARG A 298 -13.00 18.98 -48.26
C ARG A 298 -11.89 18.65 -47.26
N GLU A 299 -11.84 19.25 -46.08
CA GLU A 299 -10.87 18.87 -45.03
C GLU A 299 -11.22 17.50 -44.41
N ALA A 300 -12.50 17.18 -44.22
CA ALA A 300 -12.95 15.85 -43.81
C ALA A 300 -12.68 14.79 -44.90
N ALA A 301 -13.02 15.07 -46.16
CA ALA A 301 -12.78 14.16 -47.29
C ALA A 301 -11.29 14.00 -47.63
N THR A 302 -10.45 15.01 -47.36
CA THR A 302 -8.98 14.90 -47.53
C THR A 302 -8.35 14.06 -46.41
N LEU A 303 -8.98 13.96 -45.23
CA LEU A 303 -8.57 13.04 -44.15
C LEU A 303 -9.15 11.62 -44.31
N GLU A 304 -10.29 11.45 -44.97
CA GLU A 304 -10.93 10.14 -45.23
C GLU A 304 -10.15 9.27 -46.23
N ALA A 305 -9.35 9.86 -47.12
CA ALA A 305 -8.72 9.12 -48.21
C ALA A 305 -7.43 8.35 -47.84
N LEU A 306 -6.91 8.45 -46.61
CA LEU A 306 -5.61 7.85 -46.26
C LEU A 306 -5.58 6.90 -45.06
N SER A 307 -6.61 6.84 -44.19
CA SER A 307 -6.64 5.82 -43.13
C SER A 307 -7.63 4.72 -43.46
N ARG A 308 -7.13 3.53 -43.81
CA ARG A 308 -7.91 2.27 -43.94
C ARG A 308 -8.71 1.87 -42.69
N VAL A 309 -8.65 2.65 -41.61
CA VAL A 309 -9.34 2.43 -40.34
C VAL A 309 -10.08 3.71 -39.98
N GLN A 310 -11.40 3.64 -39.82
CA GLN A 310 -12.20 4.72 -39.25
C GLN A 310 -12.71 4.29 -37.87
N VAL A 311 -12.64 5.19 -36.90
CA VAL A 311 -13.05 4.93 -35.51
C VAL A 311 -14.08 5.98 -35.12
N ASP A 312 -15.33 5.56 -34.98
CA ASP A 312 -16.39 6.36 -34.37
C ASP A 312 -16.35 6.16 -32.86
N VAL A 313 -15.81 7.15 -32.15
CA VAL A 313 -15.67 7.11 -30.69
C VAL A 313 -17.02 7.25 -29.99
N LEU A 314 -17.98 7.98 -30.58
CA LEU A 314 -19.30 8.23 -29.98
C LEU A 314 -20.18 6.98 -30.07
N MET A 315 -20.21 6.33 -31.23
CA MET A 315 -20.99 5.10 -31.46
C MET A 315 -20.22 3.82 -31.11
N ARG A 316 -18.96 3.94 -30.68
CA ARG A 316 -18.03 2.82 -30.43
C ARG A 316 -17.95 1.82 -31.58
N ARG A 317 -17.86 2.33 -32.81
CA ARG A 317 -17.80 1.54 -34.04
C ARG A 317 -16.45 1.71 -34.73
N VAL A 318 -15.94 0.63 -35.31
CA VAL A 318 -14.70 0.63 -36.08
C VAL A 318 -14.97 0.01 -37.44
N THR A 319 -14.57 0.69 -38.50
CA THR A 319 -14.59 0.16 -39.86
C THR A 319 -13.17 0.06 -40.39
N VAL A 320 -12.88 -1.01 -41.12
CA VAL A 320 -11.61 -1.22 -41.83
C VAL A 320 -11.93 -1.47 -43.30
N ASN A 321 -11.41 -0.64 -44.20
CA ASN A 321 -11.77 -0.65 -45.63
C ASN A 321 -13.30 -0.67 -45.85
N ASP A 322 -14.03 0.20 -45.13
CA ASP A 322 -15.49 0.32 -45.17
C ASP A 322 -16.29 -0.89 -44.64
N GLU A 323 -15.62 -1.90 -44.09
CA GLU A 323 -16.25 -3.05 -43.43
C GLU A 323 -16.23 -2.90 -41.91
N ALA A 324 -17.38 -3.05 -41.26
CA ALA A 324 -17.48 -2.95 -39.79
C ALA A 324 -16.85 -4.16 -39.12
N ILE A 325 -15.94 -3.92 -38.17
CA ILE A 325 -15.29 -4.98 -37.39
C ILE A 325 -15.75 -4.96 -35.93
N GLU A 326 -15.95 -6.13 -35.35
CA GLU A 326 -16.33 -6.27 -33.94
C GLU A 326 -15.11 -6.35 -33.03
N LEU A 327 -14.92 -5.32 -32.20
CA LEU A 327 -13.90 -5.29 -31.15
C LEU A 327 -14.54 -5.56 -29.79
N THR A 328 -13.80 -6.23 -28.90
CA THR A 328 -14.18 -6.27 -27.49
C THR A 328 -14.03 -4.87 -26.86
N PRO A 329 -14.67 -4.59 -25.71
CA PRO A 329 -14.59 -3.27 -25.09
C PRO A 329 -13.14 -2.77 -24.89
N LYS A 330 -12.25 -3.62 -24.39
CA LYS A 330 -10.84 -3.28 -24.15
C LYS A 330 -10.01 -3.12 -25.43
N GLU A 331 -10.29 -3.93 -26.45
CA GLU A 331 -9.66 -3.78 -27.78
C GLU A 331 -10.05 -2.43 -28.41
N PHE A 332 -11.33 -2.06 -28.28
CA PHE A 332 -11.82 -0.75 -28.71
C PHE A 332 -11.16 0.38 -27.93
N ASP A 333 -11.13 0.30 -26.60
CA ASP A 333 -10.56 1.35 -25.76
C ASP A 333 -9.05 1.55 -26.05
N LEU A 334 -8.32 0.47 -26.32
CA LEU A 334 -6.94 0.52 -26.81
C LEU A 334 -6.83 1.29 -28.13
N LEU A 335 -7.63 0.90 -29.14
CA LEU A 335 -7.60 1.54 -30.45
C LEU A 335 -7.98 3.01 -30.36
N ALA A 336 -9.03 3.35 -29.59
CA ALA A 336 -9.47 4.72 -29.39
C ALA A 336 -8.39 5.56 -28.70
N LEU A 337 -7.72 5.03 -27.66
CA LEU A 337 -6.62 5.72 -26.99
C LEU A 337 -5.46 5.99 -27.95
N PHE A 338 -5.11 5.01 -28.78
CA PHE A 338 -4.07 5.10 -29.78
C PHE A 338 -4.38 6.14 -30.86
N VAL A 339 -5.60 6.13 -31.43
CA VAL A 339 -6.03 7.06 -32.48
C VAL A 339 -6.13 8.50 -31.96
N GLN A 340 -6.57 8.70 -30.71
CA GLN A 340 -6.62 10.02 -30.09
C GLN A 340 -5.24 10.61 -29.77
N ASN A 341 -4.18 9.79 -29.77
CA ASN A 341 -2.82 10.20 -29.42
C ASN A 341 -1.81 9.73 -30.49
N PRO A 342 -1.90 10.26 -31.73
CA PRO A 342 -1.06 9.82 -32.82
C PRO A 342 0.43 10.09 -32.54
N ALA A 343 1.29 9.18 -33.00
CA ALA A 343 2.74 9.21 -32.84
C ALA A 343 3.29 9.22 -31.39
N ARG A 344 2.43 9.18 -30.36
CA ARG A 344 2.86 9.06 -28.96
C ARG A 344 3.05 7.59 -28.58
N PRO A 345 4.25 7.18 -28.12
CA PRO A 345 4.43 5.86 -27.52
C PRO A 345 3.83 5.82 -26.12
N PHE A 346 3.14 4.73 -25.83
CA PHE A 346 2.64 4.39 -24.49
C PHE A 346 3.45 3.21 -23.95
N THR A 347 3.85 3.30 -22.68
CA THR A 347 4.44 2.15 -21.98
C THR A 347 3.36 1.13 -21.63
N ARG A 348 3.76 -0.10 -21.30
CA ARG A 348 2.81 -1.13 -20.83
C ARG A 348 2.12 -0.67 -19.55
N ASP A 349 2.89 -0.15 -18.60
CA ASP A 349 2.34 0.43 -17.37
C ASP A 349 1.33 1.56 -17.66
N GLU A 350 1.63 2.48 -18.58
CA GLU A 350 0.69 3.55 -18.96
C GLU A 350 -0.61 3.01 -19.56
N LEU A 351 -0.54 1.95 -20.37
CA LEU A 351 -1.72 1.33 -20.97
C LEU A 351 -2.54 0.57 -19.92
N LEU A 352 -1.89 -0.14 -18.99
CA LEU A 352 -2.55 -0.77 -17.84
C LEU A 352 -3.28 0.29 -17.02
N ASP A 353 -2.58 1.35 -16.64
CA ASP A 353 -3.15 2.42 -15.83
C ASP A 353 -4.29 3.15 -16.53
N ARG A 354 -4.26 3.33 -17.86
CA ARG A 354 -5.32 4.08 -18.55
C ARG A 354 -6.57 3.24 -18.81
N ILE A 355 -6.40 1.97 -19.17
CA ILE A 355 -7.50 1.13 -19.68
C ILE A 355 -7.96 0.09 -18.64
N TRP A 356 -7.07 -0.34 -17.75
CA TRP A 356 -7.29 -1.36 -16.72
C TRP A 356 -7.20 -0.83 -15.29
N LYS A 357 -7.35 0.50 -15.12
CA LYS A 357 -7.24 1.32 -13.90
C LYS A 357 -7.90 0.79 -12.61
N ASN A 358 -8.73 -0.26 -12.67
CA ASN A 358 -9.44 -0.86 -11.52
C ASN A 358 -9.46 -2.41 -11.53
N GLU A 359 -8.70 -3.07 -12.41
CA GLU A 359 -8.64 -4.53 -12.49
C GLU A 359 -7.34 -5.03 -11.84
N TYR A 360 -7.47 -5.70 -10.70
CA TYR A 360 -6.34 -6.30 -9.99
C TYR A 360 -5.94 -7.62 -10.66
N ASP A 361 -4.63 -7.92 -10.66
CA ASP A 361 -4.00 -9.14 -11.19
C ASP A 361 -3.77 -9.18 -12.72
N ILE A 362 -3.68 -8.00 -13.35
CA ILE A 362 -3.35 -7.88 -14.78
C ILE A 362 -1.87 -7.57 -14.96
N THR A 363 -1.18 -8.44 -15.68
CA THR A 363 0.24 -8.28 -16.03
C THR A 363 0.42 -7.66 -17.41
N ASP A 364 1.62 -7.16 -17.70
CA ASP A 364 2.10 -6.72 -19.02
C ASP A 364 1.72 -7.66 -20.17
N ARG A 365 1.69 -8.97 -19.93
CA ARG A 365 1.32 -9.99 -20.93
C ARG A 365 -0.12 -9.85 -21.42
N THR A 366 -0.99 -9.26 -20.60
CA THR A 366 -2.39 -9.02 -20.95
C THR A 366 -2.49 -7.97 -22.04
N ILE A 367 -1.71 -6.88 -21.94
CA ILE A 367 -1.61 -5.87 -23.00
C ILE A 367 -1.13 -6.51 -24.28
N ASP A 368 -0.05 -7.28 -24.21
CA ASP A 368 0.52 -7.91 -25.40
C ASP A 368 -0.53 -8.82 -26.09
N THR A 369 -1.32 -9.56 -25.31
CA THR A 369 -2.42 -10.39 -25.82
C THR A 369 -3.53 -9.56 -26.47
N HIS A 370 -3.96 -8.46 -25.83
CA HIS A 370 -5.00 -7.58 -26.38
C HIS A 370 -4.52 -6.85 -27.64
N VAL A 371 -3.28 -6.38 -27.67
CA VAL A 371 -2.68 -5.77 -28.87
C VAL A 371 -2.54 -6.79 -29.99
N GLN A 372 -2.15 -8.03 -29.67
CA GLN A 372 -2.08 -9.11 -30.67
C GLN A 372 -3.46 -9.43 -31.26
N ARG A 373 -4.50 -9.53 -30.42
CA ARG A 373 -5.88 -9.75 -30.89
C ARG A 373 -6.40 -8.59 -31.71
N LEU A 374 -6.15 -7.35 -31.26
CA LEU A 374 -6.50 -6.13 -31.98
C LEU A 374 -5.84 -6.11 -33.37
N ARG A 375 -4.53 -6.36 -33.45
CA ARG A 375 -3.82 -6.48 -34.73
C ARG A 375 -4.42 -7.56 -35.63
N LYS A 376 -4.75 -8.74 -35.08
CA LYS A 376 -5.38 -9.81 -35.86
C LYS A 376 -6.73 -9.37 -36.45
N LYS A 377 -7.53 -8.61 -35.70
CA LYS A 377 -8.83 -8.08 -36.15
C LYS A 377 -8.70 -6.92 -37.13
N LEU A 378 -7.65 -6.12 -37.03
CA LEU A 378 -7.36 -5.03 -37.97
C LEU A 378 -6.78 -5.52 -39.31
N GLY A 379 -6.32 -6.78 -39.39
CA GLY A 379 -5.79 -7.37 -40.63
C GLY A 379 -4.65 -6.55 -41.22
N ASP A 380 -4.74 -6.19 -42.50
CA ASP A 380 -3.73 -5.40 -43.21
C ASP A 380 -3.52 -4.00 -42.59
N ALA A 381 -4.53 -3.47 -41.91
CA ALA A 381 -4.42 -2.19 -41.23
C ALA A 381 -3.71 -2.28 -39.88
N ALA A 382 -3.33 -3.47 -39.40
CA ALA A 382 -2.61 -3.66 -38.14
C ALA A 382 -1.26 -2.91 -38.07
N ALA A 383 -0.66 -2.60 -39.23
CA ALA A 383 0.60 -1.87 -39.35
C ALA A 383 0.57 -0.47 -38.70
N VAL A 384 -0.63 0.10 -38.50
CA VAL A 384 -0.80 1.38 -37.80
C VAL A 384 -0.47 1.29 -36.31
N ILE A 385 -0.51 0.10 -35.70
CA ILE A 385 -0.09 -0.10 -34.31
C ILE A 385 1.32 -0.68 -34.32
N GLN A 386 2.32 0.14 -33.99
CA GLN A 386 3.72 -0.25 -33.99
C GLN A 386 4.24 -0.58 -32.59
N THR A 387 5.10 -1.59 -32.52
CA THR A 387 5.84 -1.91 -31.29
C THR A 387 7.10 -1.05 -31.25
N VAL A 388 7.26 -0.31 -30.16
CA VAL A 388 8.49 0.44 -29.85
C VAL A 388 9.29 -0.38 -28.85
N TRP A 389 10.35 -1.02 -29.33
CA TRP A 389 11.19 -1.91 -28.52
C TRP A 389 11.71 -1.21 -27.27
N GLY A 390 11.58 -1.87 -26.12
CA GLY A 390 11.98 -1.31 -24.82
C GLY A 390 11.01 -0.27 -24.23
N VAL A 391 9.95 0.11 -24.94
CA VAL A 391 8.97 1.12 -24.46
C VAL A 391 7.56 0.56 -24.41
N GLY A 392 7.00 0.14 -25.54
CA GLY A 392 5.60 -0.33 -25.60
C GLY A 392 5.00 -0.19 -26.99
N TYR A 393 3.87 0.51 -27.12
CA TYR A 393 3.09 0.58 -28.35
C TYR A 393 2.76 2.01 -28.75
N LYS A 394 2.69 2.28 -30.06
CA LYS A 394 2.27 3.58 -30.59
C LYS A 394 1.34 3.43 -31.79
N TYR A 395 0.51 4.43 -32.00
CA TYR A 395 -0.20 4.62 -33.26
C TYR A 395 0.67 5.40 -34.24
N GLN A 396 0.83 4.87 -35.43
CA GLN A 396 1.45 5.55 -36.57
C GLN A 396 0.39 5.64 -37.67
N PRO A 397 -0.18 6.83 -37.92
CA PRO A 397 -1.08 6.99 -39.05
C PRO A 397 -0.31 6.64 -40.35
N PRO A 398 -0.98 5.99 -41.31
CA PRO A 398 -0.42 5.76 -42.64
C PRO A 398 0.00 7.10 -43.27
N ARG A 399 1.15 7.11 -43.94
CA ARG A 399 1.71 8.29 -44.60
C ARG A 399 1.09 8.54 -45.96
#